data_AF-A0A2I7SEC6-F1
#
_entry.id   AF-A0A2I7SEC6-F1
#
_cell.length_a   1.000
_cell.length_b   1.000
_cell.length_c   1.000
_cell.angle_alpha   90.00
_cell.angle_beta   90.00
_cell.angle_gamma   90.00
#
_symmetry.space_group_name_H-M   'P 1'
#
loop_
_entity.id
_entity.type
_entity.pdbx_description
1 polymer ?
#
loop_
_entity_poly.entity_id
_entity_poly.type
_entity_poly.pdbx_seq_one_letter_code
_entity_poly.pdbx_strand_id
1 'polypeptide(L)'
;MAINLASGSTSTGMQRSMDSTTNHPLWGNEYKNSIQKNTIEALKGIDDRNGKLTGVKSGGNETRIAKPRGSGIISGQDLPTQDPALCSRSLLGEFDDTNRGNYSDLKSFKAAEESLQFINITCSVFDFRYLVEEHYSKEEPGVSSEVMDELTSEYGNVDRRTVLNISSVLTPMKILMEHSDLEFPFDYQTAKQSLIRSAKLTISVQHQSDQVEQYFHVLQSLVEVSTFVVTVLYRV
;
A
#
# COMPACT_ATOMS: atom_id res chain seq x y z
N MET A 1 -6.28 -3.62 16.07
CA MET A 1 -5.56 -2.64 16.94
C MET A 1 -4.96 -1.57 16.05
N ALA A 2 -5.23 -0.29 16.30
CA ALA A 2 -4.69 0.83 15.52
C ALA A 2 -3.43 1.40 16.20
N ILE A 3 -2.37 1.65 15.42
CA ILE A 3 -1.14 2.31 15.85
C ILE A 3 -1.15 3.73 15.31
N ASN A 4 -1.06 4.73 16.18
CA ASN A 4 -0.98 6.12 15.75
C ASN A 4 0.44 6.44 15.23
N LEU A 5 0.56 6.77 13.95
CA LEU A 5 1.83 7.02 13.27
C LEU A 5 2.40 8.42 13.58
N ALA A 6 1.53 9.41 13.78
CA ALA A 6 1.94 10.79 14.08
C ALA A 6 2.39 11.00 15.54
N SER A 7 1.83 10.24 16.50
CA SER A 7 2.10 10.43 17.94
C SER A 7 3.40 9.77 18.43
N GLY A 8 4.34 9.44 17.54
CA GLY A 8 5.67 8.95 17.92
C GLY A 8 5.76 7.44 18.19
N SER A 9 4.87 6.62 17.61
CA SER A 9 5.01 5.16 17.66
C SER A 9 6.37 4.74 17.12
N THR A 10 7.13 3.97 17.89
CA THR A 10 8.48 3.53 17.47
C THR A 10 8.36 2.43 16.41
N SER A 11 9.22 2.48 15.39
CA SER A 11 9.28 1.44 14.35
C SER A 11 9.47 0.03 14.93
N THR A 12 10.19 -0.08 16.04
CA THR A 12 10.36 -1.35 16.79
C THR A 12 9.05 -1.84 17.41
N GLY A 13 8.24 -0.96 17.99
CA GLY A 13 6.92 -1.34 18.55
C GLY A 13 5.97 -1.81 17.45
N MET A 14 5.97 -1.10 16.32
CA MET A 14 5.19 -1.46 15.15
C MET A 14 5.57 -2.85 14.61
N GLN A 15 6.86 -3.10 14.40
CA GLN A 15 7.36 -4.39 13.90
C GLN A 15 7.10 -5.55 14.86
N ARG A 16 7.18 -5.33 16.18
CA ARG A 16 6.82 -6.36 17.16
C ARG A 16 5.34 -6.72 17.09
N SER A 17 4.47 -5.72 16.92
CA SER A 17 3.03 -5.95 16.72
C SER A 17 2.75 -6.74 15.44
N MET A 18 3.49 -6.46 14.37
CA MET A 18 3.38 -7.23 13.13
C MET A 18 3.87 -8.68 13.30
N ASP A 19 4.99 -8.89 14.00
CA ASP A 19 5.54 -10.24 14.22
C ASP A 19 4.66 -11.10 15.14
N SER A 20 3.91 -10.49 16.06
CA SER A 20 3.02 -11.19 16.98
C SER A 20 1.72 -11.71 16.33
N THR A 21 1.41 -11.31 15.10
CA THR A 21 0.18 -11.70 14.40
C THR A 21 0.50 -12.30 13.04
N THR A 22 -0.43 -13.07 12.47
CA THR A 22 -0.30 -13.66 11.13
C THR A 22 -1.64 -13.51 10.43
N ASN A 23 -1.63 -13.11 9.17
CA ASN A 23 -2.84 -12.82 8.38
C ASN A 23 -3.77 -11.77 9.02
N HIS A 24 -3.22 -10.90 9.87
CA HIS A 24 -3.94 -9.78 10.46
C HIS A 24 -3.45 -8.47 9.84
N PRO A 25 -4.34 -7.61 9.31
CA PRO A 25 -3.93 -6.31 8.82
C PRO A 25 -3.46 -5.44 9.98
N LEU A 26 -2.26 -4.86 9.85
CA LEU A 26 -1.83 -3.82 10.77
C LEU A 26 -2.47 -2.49 10.35
N TRP A 27 -3.17 -1.83 11.26
CA TRP A 27 -3.72 -0.49 10.99
C TRP A 27 -2.83 0.61 11.57
N GLY A 28 -2.18 1.39 10.71
CA GLY A 28 -1.48 2.63 11.04
C GLY A 28 -2.38 3.84 10.79
N ASN A 29 -2.83 4.50 11.85
CA ASN A 29 -3.70 5.67 11.77
C ASN A 29 -2.91 6.99 11.89
N GLU A 30 -3.50 8.09 11.42
CA GLU A 30 -2.92 9.43 11.45
C GLU A 30 -1.60 9.55 10.66
N TYR A 31 -1.55 8.96 9.46
CA TYR A 31 -0.42 9.17 8.55
C TYR A 31 -0.31 10.64 8.14
N LYS A 32 0.93 11.16 8.17
CA LYS A 32 1.33 12.47 7.68
C LYS A 32 2.67 12.35 6.97
N ASN A 33 2.94 13.20 6.00
CA ASN A 33 4.25 13.29 5.33
C ASN A 33 5.38 13.85 6.22
N SER A 34 5.13 14.00 7.52
CA SER A 34 6.11 14.40 8.53
C SER A 34 6.54 13.26 9.44
N ILE A 35 6.06 12.02 9.21
CA ILE A 35 6.47 10.86 10.02
C ILE A 35 7.97 10.55 9.86
N GLN A 36 8.52 9.88 10.87
CA GLN A 36 9.94 9.54 10.88
C GLN A 36 10.32 8.55 9.77
N LYS A 37 11.48 8.74 9.14
CA LYS A 37 12.02 7.83 8.11
C LYS A 37 12.02 6.36 8.53
N ASN A 38 12.37 6.08 9.79
CA ASN A 38 12.35 4.72 10.34
C ASN A 38 10.96 4.06 10.32
N THR A 39 9.90 4.86 10.43
CA THR A 39 8.52 4.39 10.32
C THR A 39 8.17 4.11 8.86
N ILE A 40 8.57 4.98 7.93
CA ILE A 40 8.41 4.78 6.48
C ILE A 40 9.10 3.47 6.04
N GLU A 41 10.35 3.23 6.45
CA GLU A 41 11.05 1.97 6.16
C GLU A 41 10.33 0.75 6.71
N ALA A 42 9.77 0.86 7.91
CA ALA A 42 9.01 -0.23 8.52
C ALA A 42 7.67 -0.47 7.81
N LEU A 43 7.04 0.55 7.24
CA LEU A 43 5.84 0.41 6.40
C LEU A 43 6.18 -0.24 5.04
N LYS A 44 7.28 0.17 4.39
CA LYS A 44 7.79 -0.49 3.17
C LYS A 44 8.10 -1.97 3.39
N GLY A 45 8.62 -2.30 4.57
CA GLY A 45 8.91 -3.68 4.96
C GLY A 45 7.69 -4.59 5.03
N ILE A 46 6.46 -4.06 5.17
CA ILE A 46 5.23 -4.85 5.16
C ILE A 46 5.03 -5.53 3.81
N ASP A 47 5.20 -4.78 2.73
CA ASP A 47 5.04 -5.24 1.35
C ASP A 47 6.11 -6.28 0.98
N ASP A 48 7.38 -5.95 1.22
CA ASP A 48 8.52 -6.83 0.89
C ASP A 48 8.64 -8.04 1.86
N ARG A 49 7.80 -8.12 2.90
CA ARG A 49 7.92 -9.06 4.04
C ARG A 49 9.30 -9.00 4.73
N ASN A 50 9.94 -7.84 4.64
CA ASN A 50 11.26 -7.59 5.20
C ASN A 50 11.17 -7.32 6.70
N GLY A 51 11.82 -8.18 7.49
CA GLY A 51 11.86 -8.06 8.93
C GLY A 51 13.09 -7.33 9.46
N LYS A 52 12.98 -6.76 10.66
CA LYS A 52 14.14 -6.16 11.36
C LYS A 52 14.85 -7.21 12.20
N LEU A 53 16.14 -7.34 11.97
CA LEU A 53 17.07 -8.06 12.85
C LEU A 53 17.26 -7.28 14.15
N THR A 54 16.99 -7.94 15.27
CA THR A 54 17.22 -7.39 16.62
C THR A 54 18.06 -8.39 17.41
N GLY A 55 19.18 -7.93 17.98
CA GLY A 55 19.97 -8.72 18.92
C GLY A 55 19.16 -9.00 20.19
N VAL A 56 19.10 -10.25 20.61
CA VAL A 56 18.46 -10.64 21.86
C VAL A 56 19.46 -10.38 22.98
N LYS A 57 19.01 -9.72 24.06
CA LYS A 57 19.82 -9.49 25.25
C LYS A 57 19.88 -10.76 26.12
N SER A 58 20.19 -11.90 25.51
CA SER A 58 20.56 -13.14 26.20
C SER A 58 22.08 -13.20 26.33
N GLY A 59 22.62 -14.03 27.23
CA GLY A 59 24.08 -14.17 27.42
C GLY A 59 24.83 -14.75 26.21
N GLY A 60 24.20 -14.85 25.04
CA GLY A 60 24.76 -15.34 23.78
C GLY A 60 24.46 -14.42 22.59
N ASN A 61 25.07 -14.70 21.43
CA ASN A 61 24.90 -13.93 20.19
C ASN A 61 23.63 -14.34 19.42
N GLU A 62 22.48 -14.36 20.08
CA GLU A 62 21.21 -14.70 19.43
C GLU A 62 20.60 -13.47 18.77
N THR A 63 20.15 -13.63 17.52
CA THR A 63 19.43 -12.59 16.78
C THR A 63 18.03 -13.07 16.43
N ARG A 64 17.02 -12.23 16.67
CA ARG A 64 15.63 -12.49 16.26
C ARG A 64 15.25 -11.57 15.09
N ILE A 65 14.58 -12.13 14.09
CA ILE A 65 13.99 -11.36 13.00
C ILE A 65 12.50 -11.22 13.27
N ALA A 66 12.03 -9.97 13.46
CA ALA A 66 10.60 -9.68 13.51
C ALA A 66 10.12 -9.45 12.07
N LYS A 67 9.38 -10.41 11.49
CA LYS A 67 8.90 -10.34 10.09
C LYS A 67 7.41 -10.01 10.04
N PRO A 68 6.98 -9.07 9.17
CA PRO A 68 5.57 -8.88 8.89
C PRO A 68 4.98 -10.11 8.20
N ARG A 69 3.83 -10.58 8.70
CA ARG A 69 3.10 -11.75 8.20
C ARG A 69 1.64 -11.42 7.80
N GLY A 70 1.36 -10.15 7.53
CA GLY A 70 0.03 -9.64 7.20
C GLY A 70 0.13 -8.39 6.33
N SER A 71 -1.02 -7.86 5.91
CA SER A 71 -1.12 -6.61 5.17
C SER A 71 -1.03 -5.39 6.09
N GLY A 72 -0.88 -4.20 5.49
CA GLY A 72 -0.91 -2.92 6.19
C GLY A 72 -2.03 -2.04 5.66
N ILE A 73 -2.76 -1.39 6.57
CA ILE A 73 -3.73 -0.33 6.26
C ILE A 73 -3.18 0.95 6.85
N ILE A 74 -3.04 1.98 6.02
CA ILE A 74 -2.59 3.30 6.45
C ILE A 74 -3.74 4.28 6.21
N SER A 75 -4.14 5.01 7.25
CA SER A 75 -5.14 6.09 7.15
C SER A 75 -4.54 7.41 7.64
N GLY A 76 -4.84 8.49 6.95
CA GLY A 76 -4.31 9.82 7.25
C GLY A 76 -4.91 10.90 6.37
N GLN A 77 -4.45 12.13 6.58
CA GLN A 77 -4.87 13.30 5.79
C GLN A 77 -4.01 13.48 4.54
N ASP A 78 -2.80 12.93 4.55
CA ASP A 78 -1.83 13.06 3.46
C ASP A 78 -1.75 11.75 2.65
N LEU A 79 -1.61 11.87 1.33
CA LEU A 79 -1.10 10.78 0.49
C LEU A 79 0.39 10.54 0.78
N PRO A 80 0.91 9.31 0.64
CA PRO A 80 2.29 8.96 0.98
C PRO A 80 3.32 9.45 -0.04
N THR A 81 3.30 10.75 -0.34
CA THR A 81 4.14 11.40 -1.37
C THR A 81 5.54 11.74 -0.90
N GLN A 82 5.79 11.75 0.42
CA GLN A 82 7.13 11.98 0.97
C GLN A 82 8.16 10.92 0.51
N ASP A 83 7.71 9.69 0.26
CA ASP A 83 8.55 8.57 -0.17
C ASP A 83 7.88 7.87 -1.37
N PRO A 84 8.36 8.10 -2.61
CA PRO A 84 7.79 7.48 -3.82
C PRO A 84 7.78 5.95 -3.76
N ALA A 85 8.74 5.36 -3.04
CA ALA A 85 8.83 3.92 -2.86
C ALA A 85 7.71 3.37 -1.94
N LEU A 86 7.28 4.10 -0.92
CA LEU A 86 6.09 3.77 -0.13
C LEU A 86 4.81 3.94 -0.95
N CYS A 87 4.72 5.02 -1.72
CA CYS A 87 3.59 5.25 -2.63
C CYS A 87 3.42 4.09 -3.63
N SER A 88 4.51 3.64 -4.27
CA SER A 88 4.50 2.53 -5.23
C SER A 88 4.07 1.17 -4.66
N ARG A 89 4.09 1.01 -3.33
CA ARG A 89 3.70 -0.23 -2.62
C ARG A 89 2.28 -0.16 -2.05
N SER A 90 1.57 0.93 -2.31
CA SER A 90 0.27 1.20 -1.71
C SER A 90 -0.83 1.14 -2.75
N LEU A 91 -1.99 0.61 -2.34
CA LEU A 91 -3.25 0.82 -3.05
C LEU A 91 -3.90 2.08 -2.45
N LEU A 92 -3.92 3.17 -3.21
CA LEU A 92 -4.44 4.45 -2.76
C LEU A 92 -5.98 4.48 -2.87
N GLY A 93 -6.64 4.89 -1.78
CA GLY A 93 -8.07 5.17 -1.75
C GLY A 93 -8.31 6.58 -1.24
N GLU A 94 -9.03 7.38 -2.02
CA GLU A 94 -9.46 8.72 -1.63
C GLU A 94 -10.90 8.68 -1.12
N PHE A 95 -11.10 9.27 0.05
CA PHE A 95 -12.40 9.41 0.68
C PHE A 95 -12.68 10.90 0.85
N ASP A 96 -13.72 11.39 0.18
CA ASP A 96 -14.15 12.78 0.31
C ASP A 96 -15.14 12.93 1.48
N ASP A 97 -14.93 13.98 2.27
CA ASP A 97 -15.77 14.38 3.40
C ASP A 97 -17.20 14.78 2.96
N THR A 98 -17.39 15.08 1.67
CA THR A 98 -18.72 15.36 1.09
C THR A 98 -19.64 14.14 1.03
N ASN A 99 -19.07 12.93 1.13
CA ASN A 99 -19.80 11.66 1.02
C ASN A 99 -19.78 10.88 2.34
N ARG A 100 -19.89 11.59 3.48
CA ARG A 100 -20.14 10.98 4.79
C ARG A 100 -21.42 10.15 4.67
N GLY A 101 -21.27 8.83 4.64
CA GLY A 101 -22.37 7.88 4.51
C GLY A 101 -23.51 8.17 5.48
N ASN A 102 -24.70 7.65 5.19
CA ASN A 102 -25.88 7.92 6.00
C ASN A 102 -25.64 7.48 7.46
N TYR A 103 -26.11 8.26 8.43
CA TYR A 103 -26.03 7.92 9.84
C TYR A 103 -26.64 6.54 10.15
N SER A 104 -27.63 6.10 9.36
CA SER A 104 -28.16 4.73 9.41
C SER A 104 -27.11 3.67 9.13
N ASP A 105 -26.24 3.90 8.15
CA ASP A 105 -25.24 2.93 7.69
C ASP A 105 -24.13 2.82 8.74
N LEU A 106 -23.74 3.95 9.34
CA LEU A 106 -22.82 3.97 10.48
C LEU A 106 -23.38 3.20 11.68
N LYS A 107 -24.68 3.32 11.95
CA LYS A 107 -25.33 2.60 13.05
C LYS A 107 -25.35 1.09 12.78
N SER A 108 -25.69 0.67 11.56
CA SER A 108 -25.65 -0.73 11.14
C SER A 108 -24.23 -1.30 11.21
N PHE A 109 -23.23 -0.53 10.79
CA PHE A 109 -21.82 -0.90 10.86
C PHE A 109 -21.36 -1.14 12.32
N LYS A 110 -21.70 -0.23 13.23
CA LYS A 110 -21.39 -0.39 14.67
C LYS A 110 -22.10 -1.61 15.27
N ALA A 111 -23.35 -1.85 14.90
CA ALA A 111 -24.07 -3.04 15.35
C ALA A 111 -23.43 -4.34 14.83
N ALA A 112 -22.92 -4.35 13.59
CA ALA A 112 -22.16 -5.47 13.03
C ALA A 112 -20.81 -5.69 13.76
N GLU A 113 -20.14 -4.60 14.15
CA GLU A 113 -18.92 -4.65 14.96
C GLU A 113 -19.17 -5.28 16.34
N GLU A 114 -20.19 -4.79 17.05
CA GLU A 114 -20.56 -5.26 18.40
C GLU A 114 -21.03 -6.72 18.39
N SER A 115 -21.62 -7.18 17.29
CA SER A 115 -22.10 -8.56 17.12
C SER A 115 -21.05 -9.54 16.58
N LEU A 116 -19.79 -9.11 16.45
CA LEU A 116 -18.66 -9.91 15.94
C LEU A 116 -18.85 -10.46 14.52
N GLN A 117 -19.76 -9.90 13.73
CA GLN A 117 -20.04 -10.37 12.37
C GLN A 117 -18.80 -10.30 11.46
N PHE A 118 -17.92 -9.30 11.66
CA PHE A 118 -16.69 -9.17 10.88
C PHE A 118 -15.66 -10.28 11.11
N ILE A 119 -15.62 -10.84 12.33
CA ILE A 119 -14.77 -12.01 12.62
C ILE A 119 -15.27 -13.21 11.81
N ASN A 120 -16.59 -13.40 11.78
CA ASN A 120 -17.22 -14.49 11.01
C ASN A 120 -16.89 -14.38 9.52
N ILE A 121 -16.95 -13.19 8.92
CA ILE A 121 -16.60 -12.99 7.50
C ILE A 121 -15.15 -13.40 7.22
N THR A 122 -14.21 -12.96 8.07
CA THR A 122 -12.79 -13.26 7.85
C THR A 122 -12.52 -14.76 7.97
N CYS A 123 -13.15 -15.44 8.94
CA CYS A 123 -13.09 -16.89 9.08
C CYS A 123 -13.72 -17.61 7.89
N SER A 124 -14.91 -17.18 7.45
CA SER A 124 -15.60 -17.76 6.28
C SER A 124 -14.75 -17.68 5.02
N VAL A 125 -14.07 -16.55 4.76
CA VAL A 125 -13.17 -16.43 3.61
C VAL A 125 -11.95 -17.34 3.78
N PHE A 126 -11.46 -17.53 5.00
CA PHE A 126 -10.29 -18.37 5.27
C PHE A 126 -10.54 -19.85 4.96
N ASP A 127 -11.78 -20.33 5.11
CA ASP A 127 -12.17 -21.70 4.76
C ASP A 127 -11.97 -22.03 3.28
N PHE A 128 -11.96 -21.00 2.42
CA PHE A 128 -11.73 -21.12 0.97
C PHE A 128 -10.28 -20.91 0.54
N ARG A 129 -9.35 -20.78 1.49
CA ARG A 129 -7.92 -20.57 1.19
C ARG A 129 -7.36 -21.62 0.22
N TYR A 130 -7.80 -22.87 0.32
CA TYR A 130 -7.33 -23.95 -0.54
C TYR A 130 -7.64 -23.69 -2.03
N LEU A 131 -8.78 -23.05 -2.34
CA LEU A 131 -9.13 -22.68 -3.72
C LEU A 131 -8.13 -21.67 -4.28
N VAL A 132 -7.75 -20.68 -3.45
CA VAL A 132 -6.73 -19.70 -3.84
C VAL A 132 -5.40 -20.42 -4.10
N GLU A 133 -4.96 -21.31 -3.20
CA GLU A 133 -3.71 -22.06 -3.39
C GLU A 133 -3.71 -22.93 -4.65
N GLU A 134 -4.85 -23.55 -4.99
CA GLU A 134 -5.01 -24.39 -6.16
C GLU A 134 -5.00 -23.60 -7.48
N HIS A 135 -5.74 -22.48 -7.54
CA HIS A 135 -6.01 -21.78 -8.79
C HIS A 135 -5.11 -20.57 -9.05
N TYR A 136 -4.44 -20.00 -8.04
CA TYR A 136 -3.72 -18.73 -8.16
C TYR A 136 -2.67 -18.72 -9.28
N SER A 137 -1.83 -19.75 -9.36
CA SER A 137 -0.75 -19.82 -10.35
C SER A 137 -1.25 -19.85 -11.81
N LYS A 138 -2.50 -20.31 -12.01
CA LYS A 138 -3.15 -20.39 -13.31
C LYS A 138 -3.86 -19.07 -13.67
N GLU A 139 -4.53 -18.46 -12.70
CA GLU A 139 -5.35 -17.25 -12.92
C GLU A 139 -4.54 -15.96 -12.92
N GLU A 140 -3.51 -15.85 -12.07
CA GLU A 140 -2.75 -14.60 -11.89
C GLU A 140 -2.14 -14.04 -13.18
N PRO A 141 -1.52 -14.84 -14.08
CA PRO A 141 -0.95 -14.32 -15.31
C PRO A 141 -1.99 -13.66 -16.23
N GLY A 142 -3.21 -14.22 -16.25
CA GLY A 142 -4.31 -13.68 -17.05
C GLY A 142 -4.81 -12.35 -16.49
N VAL A 143 -5.02 -12.29 -15.17
CA VAL A 143 -5.44 -11.06 -14.47
C VAL A 143 -4.37 -9.96 -14.61
N SER A 144 -3.10 -10.30 -14.41
CA SER A 144 -1.99 -9.36 -14.55
C SER A 144 -1.86 -8.81 -15.98
N SER A 145 -2.08 -9.65 -17.01
CA SER A 145 -2.10 -9.18 -18.41
C SER A 145 -3.27 -8.24 -18.66
N GLU A 146 -4.47 -8.59 -18.20
CA GLU A 146 -5.68 -7.76 -18.35
C GLU A 146 -5.46 -6.36 -17.73
N VAL A 147 -4.91 -6.31 -16.51
CA VAL A 147 -4.60 -5.06 -15.81
C VAL A 147 -3.50 -4.26 -16.53
N MET A 148 -2.43 -4.93 -16.97
CA MET A 148 -1.33 -4.29 -17.68
C MET A 148 -1.80 -3.66 -19.00
N ASP A 149 -2.61 -4.38 -19.79
CA ASP A 149 -3.12 -3.92 -21.07
C ASP A 149 -4.03 -2.69 -20.88
N GLU A 150 -4.91 -2.73 -19.88
CA GLU A 150 -5.82 -1.61 -19.56
C GLU A 150 -5.04 -0.36 -19.15
N LEU A 151 -4.02 -0.47 -18.29
CA LEU A 151 -3.20 0.67 -17.86
C LEU A 151 -2.26 1.18 -18.98
N THR A 152 -1.66 0.28 -19.76
CA THR A 152 -0.75 0.62 -20.87
C THR A 152 -1.48 1.38 -21.98
N SER A 153 -2.76 1.06 -22.22
CA SER A 153 -3.58 1.75 -23.22
C SER A 153 -3.73 3.25 -22.96
N GLU A 154 -3.66 3.67 -21.69
CA GLU A 154 -3.84 5.06 -21.27
C GLU A 154 -2.52 5.78 -20.97
N TYR A 155 -1.57 5.10 -20.31
CA TYR A 155 -0.32 5.73 -19.81
C TYR A 155 0.94 5.30 -20.58
N GLY A 156 0.83 4.36 -21.52
CA GLY A 156 1.99 3.80 -22.21
C GLY A 156 2.80 2.88 -21.29
N ASN A 157 3.91 3.36 -20.73
CA ASN A 157 4.74 2.51 -19.87
C ASN A 157 4.25 2.56 -18.42
N VAL A 158 3.95 1.40 -17.84
CA VAL A 158 3.40 1.26 -16.49
C VAL A 158 4.35 0.41 -15.64
N ASP A 159 4.62 0.86 -14.42
CA ASP A 159 5.44 0.10 -13.48
C ASP A 159 4.78 -1.25 -13.16
N ARG A 160 5.56 -2.33 -13.30
CA ARG A 160 5.12 -3.69 -13.00
C ARG A 160 4.69 -3.84 -11.55
N ARG A 161 5.25 -3.06 -10.61
CA ARG A 161 4.82 -3.09 -9.20
C ARG A 161 3.36 -2.65 -9.05
N THR A 162 2.94 -1.62 -9.78
CA THR A 162 1.54 -1.16 -9.79
C THR A 162 0.60 -2.28 -10.24
N VAL A 163 0.96 -2.99 -11.32
CA VAL A 163 0.17 -4.14 -11.83
C VAL A 163 0.11 -5.27 -10.79
N LEU A 164 1.23 -5.59 -10.14
CA LEU A 164 1.29 -6.65 -9.14
C LEU A 164 0.45 -6.31 -7.89
N ASN A 165 0.46 -5.07 -7.42
CA ASN A 165 -0.35 -4.65 -6.28
C ASN A 165 -1.84 -4.91 -6.55
N ILE A 166 -2.31 -4.54 -7.74
CA ILE A 166 -3.69 -4.73 -8.16
C ILE A 166 -4.03 -6.21 -8.31
N SER A 167 -3.18 -6.94 -9.05
CA SER A 167 -3.42 -8.35 -9.38
C SER A 167 -3.35 -9.25 -8.15
N SER A 168 -2.58 -8.86 -7.12
CA SER A 168 -2.51 -9.57 -5.83
C SER A 168 -3.82 -9.57 -5.06
N VAL A 169 -4.69 -8.58 -5.30
CA VAL A 169 -6.03 -8.47 -4.70
C VAL A 169 -7.10 -9.02 -5.64
N LEU A 170 -7.00 -8.68 -6.93
CA LEU A 170 -8.02 -9.04 -7.91
C LEU A 170 -8.03 -10.55 -8.22
N THR A 171 -6.87 -11.21 -8.21
CA THR A 171 -6.78 -12.66 -8.50
C THR A 171 -7.48 -13.51 -7.44
N PRO A 172 -7.20 -13.36 -6.13
CA PRO A 172 -7.95 -14.09 -5.11
C PRO A 172 -9.45 -13.79 -5.15
N MET A 173 -9.85 -12.54 -5.41
CA MET A 173 -11.27 -12.18 -5.54
C MET A 173 -11.94 -12.92 -6.69
N LYS A 174 -11.31 -12.96 -7.87
CA LYS A 174 -11.81 -13.71 -9.03
C LYS A 174 -12.00 -15.19 -8.70
N ILE A 175 -10.98 -15.82 -8.11
CA ILE A 175 -11.03 -17.24 -7.73
C ILE A 175 -12.18 -17.51 -6.78
N LEU A 176 -12.35 -16.68 -5.75
CA LEU A 176 -13.45 -16.83 -4.80
C LEU A 176 -14.81 -16.62 -5.46
N MET A 177 -14.95 -15.65 -6.35
CA MET A 177 -16.20 -15.43 -7.09
C MET A 177 -16.56 -16.60 -8.02
N GLU A 178 -15.58 -17.27 -8.60
CA GLU A 178 -15.79 -18.34 -9.59
C GLU A 178 -15.89 -19.74 -8.96
N HIS A 179 -15.22 -19.98 -7.84
CA HIS A 179 -15.03 -21.32 -7.27
C HIS A 179 -15.59 -21.50 -5.86
N SER A 180 -16.09 -20.45 -5.21
CA SER A 180 -16.69 -20.55 -3.87
C SER A 180 -18.19 -20.24 -3.88
N ASP A 181 -18.88 -20.65 -2.81
CA ASP A 181 -20.29 -20.32 -2.58
C ASP A 181 -20.47 -18.95 -1.88
N LEU A 182 -19.42 -18.10 -1.85
CA LEU A 182 -19.49 -16.77 -1.24
C LEU A 182 -20.29 -15.82 -2.13
N GLU A 183 -21.26 -15.14 -1.53
CA GLU A 183 -21.99 -14.06 -2.19
C GLU A 183 -21.22 -12.74 -2.05
N PHE A 184 -20.78 -12.19 -3.18
CA PHE A 184 -20.14 -10.88 -3.23
C PHE A 184 -21.19 -9.79 -3.52
N PRO A 185 -21.11 -8.62 -2.85
CA PRO A 185 -22.04 -7.51 -3.08
C PRO A 185 -21.72 -6.71 -4.36
N PHE A 186 -20.76 -7.17 -5.15
CA PHE A 186 -20.28 -6.55 -6.39
C PHE A 186 -19.77 -7.65 -7.33
N ASP A 187 -19.74 -7.36 -8.63
CA ASP A 187 -19.15 -8.24 -9.62
C ASP A 187 -17.64 -7.97 -9.83
N TYR A 188 -16.98 -8.88 -10.56
CA TYR A 188 -15.57 -8.78 -10.89
C TYR A 188 -15.21 -7.47 -11.61
N GLN A 189 -16.06 -7.02 -12.54
CA GLN A 189 -15.78 -5.82 -13.34
C GLN A 189 -15.82 -4.54 -12.48
N THR A 190 -16.77 -4.47 -11.55
CA THR A 190 -16.90 -3.37 -10.59
C THR A 190 -15.69 -3.31 -9.66
N ALA A 191 -15.26 -4.48 -9.15
CA ALA A 191 -14.04 -4.60 -8.34
C ALA A 191 -12.79 -4.18 -9.14
N LYS A 192 -12.63 -4.69 -10.36
CA LYS A 192 -11.52 -4.35 -11.25
C LYS A 192 -11.46 -2.86 -11.51
N GLN A 193 -12.57 -2.22 -11.87
CA GLN A 193 -12.61 -0.78 -12.15
C GLN A 193 -12.23 0.06 -10.92
N SER A 194 -12.65 -0.37 -9.72
CA SER A 194 -12.29 0.29 -8.46
C SER A 194 -10.79 0.21 -8.18
N LEU A 195 -10.18 -0.96 -8.41
CA LEU A 195 -8.74 -1.15 -8.25
C LEU A 195 -7.95 -0.42 -9.34
N ILE A 196 -8.38 -0.48 -10.61
CA ILE A 196 -7.77 0.28 -11.71
C ILE A 196 -7.77 1.78 -11.39
N ARG A 197 -8.86 2.33 -10.83
CA ARG A 197 -8.87 3.73 -10.36
C ARG A 197 -7.78 4.01 -9.32
N SER A 198 -7.55 3.09 -8.38
CA SER A 198 -6.46 3.19 -7.40
C SER A 198 -5.07 3.19 -8.07
N ALA A 199 -4.86 2.34 -9.07
CA ALA A 199 -3.63 2.33 -9.86
C ALA A 199 -3.42 3.64 -10.61
N LYS A 200 -4.45 4.17 -11.28
CA LYS A 200 -4.39 5.45 -11.99
C LYS A 200 -4.02 6.61 -11.06
N LEU A 201 -4.59 6.64 -9.85
CA LEU A 201 -4.24 7.62 -8.83
C LEU A 201 -2.77 7.49 -8.40
N THR A 202 -2.29 6.26 -8.22
CA THR A 202 -0.88 6.03 -7.86
C THR A 202 0.06 6.52 -8.96
N ILE A 203 -0.27 6.20 -10.22
CA ILE A 203 0.48 6.63 -11.39
C ILE A 203 0.49 8.16 -11.52
N SER A 204 -0.65 8.83 -11.32
CA SER A 204 -0.73 10.29 -11.44
C SER A 204 0.08 11.01 -10.37
N VAL A 205 0.04 10.54 -9.12
CA VAL A 205 0.79 11.07 -7.99
C VAL A 205 2.31 10.92 -8.21
N GLN A 206 2.75 9.77 -8.74
CA GLN A 206 4.15 9.54 -9.07
C GLN A 206 4.63 10.46 -10.19
N HIS A 207 3.90 10.55 -11.30
CA HIS A 207 4.26 11.43 -12.41
C HIS A 207 4.35 12.90 -12.00
N GLN A 208 3.43 13.37 -11.15
CA GLN A 208 3.48 14.75 -10.66
C GLN A 208 4.74 15.01 -9.83
N SER A 209 5.15 14.04 -9.01
CA SER A 209 6.37 14.12 -8.21
C SER A 209 7.61 14.20 -9.10
N ASP A 210 7.69 13.34 -10.12
CA ASP A 210 8.83 13.29 -11.05
C ASP A 210 8.99 14.59 -11.86
N GLN A 211 7.89 15.18 -12.33
CA GLN A 211 7.94 16.42 -13.12
C GLN A 211 8.47 17.62 -12.31
N VAL A 212 8.06 17.72 -11.05
CA VAL A 212 8.54 18.78 -10.15
C VAL A 212 10.03 18.62 -9.89
N GLU A 213 10.49 17.39 -9.63
CA GLU A 213 11.91 17.09 -9.44
C GLU A 213 12.74 17.41 -10.69
N GLN A 214 12.28 17.01 -11.87
CA GLN A 214 12.94 17.32 -13.15
C GLN A 214 13.06 18.83 -13.37
N TYR A 215 12.01 19.59 -13.08
CA TYR A 215 12.04 21.05 -13.19
C TYR A 215 13.14 21.68 -12.32
N PHE A 216 13.27 21.25 -11.07
CA PHE A 216 14.31 21.75 -10.18
C PHE A 216 15.72 21.32 -10.59
N HIS A 217 15.90 20.11 -11.13
CA HIS A 217 17.19 19.68 -11.69
C HIS A 217 17.63 20.53 -12.88
N VAL A 218 16.70 20.88 -13.78
CA VAL A 218 16.99 21.79 -14.89
C VAL A 218 17.39 23.17 -14.37
N LEU A 219 16.66 23.72 -13.39
CA LEU A 219 17.01 24.99 -12.76
C LEU A 219 18.38 24.97 -12.09
N GLN A 220 18.70 23.92 -11.33
CA GLN A 220 20.00 23.76 -10.70
C GLN A 220 21.12 23.71 -11.74
N SER A 221 20.93 22.95 -12.82
CA SER A 221 21.90 22.87 -13.92
C SER A 221 22.15 24.24 -14.55
N LEU A 222 21.10 25.05 -14.73
CA LEU A 222 21.22 26.41 -15.25
C LEU A 222 21.95 27.36 -14.27
N VAL A 223 21.73 27.22 -12.97
CA VAL A 223 22.45 27.98 -11.94
C VAL A 223 23.93 27.61 -11.89
N GLU A 224 24.27 26.33 -11.99
CA GLU A 224 25.66 25.85 -12.03
C GLU A 224 26.39 26.37 -13.28
N VAL A 225 25.74 26.31 -14.45
CA VAL A 225 26.30 26.84 -15.71
C VAL A 225 26.48 28.35 -15.63
N SER A 226 25.51 29.10 -15.13
CA SER A 226 25.64 30.57 -15.00
C SER A 226 26.72 30.98 -13.99
N THR A 227 26.86 30.25 -12.88
CA THR A 227 27.92 30.48 -11.89
C THR A 227 29.31 30.20 -12.48
N PHE A 228 29.43 29.16 -13.32
CA PHE A 228 30.66 28.86 -14.05
C PHE A 228 31.02 29.99 -15.03
N VAL A 229 30.05 30.50 -15.79
CA VAL A 229 30.25 31.61 -16.73
C VAL A 229 30.67 32.90 -16.03
N VAL A 230 30.06 33.24 -14.89
CA VAL A 230 30.46 34.41 -14.09
C VAL A 230 31.86 34.23 -13.50
N THR A 231 32.22 33.04 -13.03
CA THR A 231 33.56 32.79 -12.46
C THR A 231 34.67 32.86 -13.52
N VAL A 232 34.39 32.46 -14.76
CA VAL A 232 35.33 32.58 -15.89
C VAL A 232 35.45 34.03 -16.36
N LEU A 233 34.35 34.80 -16.38
CA LEU A 233 34.37 36.20 -16.83
C LEU A 233 35.03 37.18 -15.84
N TYR A 234 35.10 36.85 -14.54
CA TYR A 234 35.73 37.70 -13.51
C TYR A 234 37.15 37.23 -13.08
N ARG A 235 37.73 36.24 -13.78
CA ARG A 235 39.13 35.81 -13.61
C ARG A 235 40.05 36.14 -14.79
N VAL A 236 39.59 36.98 -15.70
CA VAL A 236 40.41 37.66 -16.72
C VAL A 236 40.60 39.11 -16.28
#